data_AF-A0A450X9I0-F1
#
_entry.id   AF-A0A450X9I0-F1
#
_cell.length_a   1.000
_cell.length_b   1.000
_cell.length_c   1.000
_cell.angle_alpha   90.00
_cell.angle_beta   90.00
_cell.angle_gamma   90.00
#
_symmetry.space_group_name_H-M   'P 1'
#
loop_
_entity.id
_entity.type
_entity.pdbx_description
1 polymer ?
#
loop_
_entity_poly.entity_id
_entity_poly.type
_entity_poly.pdbx_seq_one_letter_code
_entity_poly.pdbx_strand_id
1 'polypeptide(L)'
;YAFKNNEVPDEFTAPGIVALKEKLDYLKMDEGERRRFDRHVDYARSEWGMIDHARREGREEGREEGREEERERLVSALHGNGIAMEVIAVSVGLSEQEIRQLLDEE
;
A
#
# COMPACT_ATOMS: atom_id res chain seq x y z
N TYR A 1 -16.97 33.30 19.42
CA TYR A 1 -16.19 33.89 18.30
C TYR A 1 -14.98 32.98 18.06
N ALA A 2 -15.15 31.88 17.32
CA ALA A 2 -14.17 30.79 17.29
C ALA A 2 -13.25 30.76 16.05
N PHE A 3 -13.52 31.56 15.01
CA PHE A 3 -12.78 31.50 13.74
C PHE A 3 -12.16 32.86 13.38
N LYS A 4 -11.38 33.47 14.30
CA LYS A 4 -10.73 34.77 14.04
C LYS A 4 -9.68 34.70 12.93
N ASN A 5 -9.11 33.52 12.70
CA ASN A 5 -7.95 33.33 11.83
C ASN A 5 -8.23 32.39 10.64
N ASN A 6 -9.49 32.07 10.34
CA ASN A 6 -9.83 31.02 9.36
C ASN A 6 -9.05 29.73 9.63
N GLU A 7 -8.98 29.32 10.89
CA GLU A 7 -8.32 28.09 11.33
C GLU A 7 -9.25 27.32 12.25
N VAL A 8 -9.27 26.00 12.05
CA VAL A 8 -9.90 25.06 12.96
C VAL A 8 -8.79 24.51 13.86
N PRO A 9 -8.79 24.80 15.17
CA PRO A 9 -7.85 24.19 16.10
C PRO A 9 -8.01 22.66 16.09
N ASP A 10 -6.90 21.93 16.15
CA ASP A 10 -6.90 20.45 16.13
C ASP A 10 -7.63 19.82 17.34
N GLU A 11 -7.86 20.61 18.39
CA GLU A 11 -8.58 20.24 19.60
C GLU A 11 -10.11 20.13 19.38
N PHE A 12 -10.65 20.64 18.26
CA PHE A 12 -12.07 20.55 17.95
C PHE A 12 -12.43 19.17 17.37
N THR A 13 -13.34 18.47 18.03
CA THR A 13 -13.82 17.12 17.66
C THR A 13 -15.31 17.06 17.32
N ALA A 14 -15.93 18.22 17.03
CA ALA A 14 -17.34 18.28 16.67
C ALA A 14 -17.64 17.51 15.36
N PRO A 15 -18.80 16.83 15.24
CA PRO A 15 -19.20 16.21 13.98
C PRO A 15 -19.16 17.21 12.81
N GLY A 16 -18.48 16.86 11.72
CA GLY A 16 -18.33 17.72 10.53
C GLY A 16 -17.15 18.69 10.57
N ILE A 17 -16.36 18.70 11.65
CA ILE A 17 -15.19 19.59 11.76
C ILE A 17 -14.07 19.24 10.76
N VAL A 18 -13.89 17.96 10.44
CA VAL A 18 -12.89 17.50 9.47
C VAL A 18 -13.21 18.05 8.07
N ALA A 19 -14.47 17.91 7.64
CA ALA A 19 -14.93 18.45 6.36
C ALA A 19 -14.85 19.99 6.30
N LEU A 20 -15.01 20.67 7.43
CA LEU A 20 -14.81 22.11 7.52
C LEU A 20 -13.32 22.48 7.37
N LYS A 21 -12.42 21.71 7.99
CA LYS A 21 -10.96 21.91 7.90
C LYS A 21 -10.48 21.75 6.45
N GLU A 22 -10.89 20.69 5.77
CA GLU A 22 -10.56 20.47 4.35
C GLU A 22 -11.04 21.60 3.44
N LYS A 23 -12.27 22.09 3.65
CA LYS A 23 -12.80 23.25 2.91
C LYS A 23 -11.98 24.51 3.17
N LEU A 24 -11.56 24.70 4.41
CA LEU A 24 -10.78 25.86 4.82
C LEU A 24 -9.37 25.82 4.23
N ASP A 25 -8.74 24.65 4.21
CA ASP A 25 -7.45 24.42 3.59
C ASP A 25 -7.53 24.67 2.07
N TYR A 26 -8.57 24.21 1.38
CA TYR A 26 -8.81 24.53 -0.03
C TYR A 26 -8.98 26.05 -0.27
N LEU A 27 -9.67 26.75 0.63
CA LEU A 27 -9.82 28.21 0.55
C LEU A 27 -8.52 28.95 0.82
N LYS A 28 -7.59 28.38 1.58
CA LYS A 28 -6.25 28.96 1.82
C LYS A 28 -5.28 28.75 0.66
N MET A 29 -5.49 27.73 -0.16
CA MET A 29 -4.65 27.46 -1.33
C MET A 29 -4.65 28.65 -2.30
N ASP A 30 -3.48 28.93 -2.87
CA ASP A 30 -3.36 29.83 -4.00
C ASP A 30 -3.97 29.24 -5.29
N GLU A 31 -4.07 30.04 -6.34
CA GLU A 31 -4.69 29.61 -7.59
C GLU A 31 -3.90 28.48 -8.28
N GLY A 32 -2.58 28.47 -8.16
CA GLY A 32 -1.72 27.39 -8.65
C GLY A 32 -1.92 26.09 -7.88
N GLU A 33 -2.04 26.17 -6.56
CA GLU A 33 -2.30 25.06 -5.64
C GLU A 33 -3.68 24.46 -5.88
N ARG A 34 -4.75 25.27 -5.93
CA ARG A 34 -6.11 24.79 -6.23
C ARG A 34 -6.17 24.06 -7.56
N ARG A 35 -5.56 24.63 -8.61
CA ARG A 35 -5.49 23.97 -9.94
C ARG A 35 -4.77 22.63 -9.90
N ARG A 36 -3.74 22.46 -9.08
CA ARG A 36 -3.06 21.17 -8.92
C ARG A 36 -3.94 20.18 -8.17
N PHE A 37 -4.58 20.63 -7.10
CA PHE A 37 -5.50 19.82 -6.30
C PHE A 37 -6.68 19.34 -7.13
N ASP A 38 -7.37 20.23 -7.83
CA ASP A 38 -8.52 19.90 -8.67
C ASP A 38 -8.13 18.92 -9.79
N ARG A 39 -7.00 19.13 -10.47
CA ARG A 39 -6.49 18.18 -11.46
C ARG A 39 -6.17 16.81 -10.88
N HIS A 40 -5.62 16.76 -9.67
CA HIS A 40 -5.34 15.48 -8.99
C HIS A 40 -6.63 14.75 -8.66
N VAL A 41 -7.63 15.45 -8.14
CA VAL A 41 -8.95 14.90 -7.85
C VAL A 41 -9.64 14.41 -9.13
N ASP A 42 -9.57 15.18 -10.20
CA ASP A 42 -10.12 14.80 -11.51
C ASP A 42 -9.40 13.59 -12.09
N TYR A 43 -8.06 13.54 -12.01
CA TYR A 43 -7.29 12.38 -12.45
C TYR A 43 -7.67 11.13 -11.66
N ALA A 44 -7.71 11.23 -10.32
CA ALA A 44 -8.09 10.12 -9.45
C ALA A 44 -9.51 9.61 -9.72
N ARG A 45 -10.43 10.48 -10.14
CA ARG A 45 -11.82 10.13 -10.51
C ARG A 45 -12.00 9.74 -11.97
N SER A 46 -10.97 9.89 -12.81
CA SER A 46 -11.05 9.60 -14.23
C SER A 46 -10.87 8.11 -14.53
N GLU A 47 -11.43 7.65 -15.64
CA GLU A 47 -11.17 6.30 -16.19
C GLU A 47 -9.67 6.02 -16.35
N TRP A 48 -8.90 7.03 -16.77
CA TRP A 48 -7.44 6.92 -16.90
C TRP A 48 -6.75 6.70 -15.55
N GLY A 49 -7.16 7.42 -14.51
CA GLY A 49 -6.64 7.23 -13.16
C GLY A 49 -7.02 5.88 -12.57
N MET A 50 -8.24 5.40 -12.81
CA MET A 50 -8.66 4.04 -12.41
C MET A 50 -7.84 2.97 -13.12
N ILE A 51 -7.61 3.10 -14.43
CA ILE A 51 -6.77 2.16 -15.19
C ILE A 51 -5.32 2.18 -14.69
N ASP A 52 -4.76 3.36 -14.42
CA ASP A 52 -3.40 3.48 -13.91
C ASP A 52 -3.26 2.89 -12.50
N HIS A 53 -4.26 3.10 -11.64
CA HIS A 53 -4.36 2.46 -10.34
C HIS A 53 -4.36 0.94 -10.46
N ALA A 54 -5.27 0.37 -11.25
CA ALA A 54 -5.39 -1.07 -11.44
C ALA A 54 -4.10 -1.68 -12.02
N ARG A 55 -3.42 -0.98 -12.93
CA ARG A 55 -2.12 -1.42 -13.47
C ARG A 55 -0.99 -1.35 -12.44
N ARG A 56 -1.05 -0.41 -11.49
CA ARG A 56 -0.06 -0.33 -10.41
C ARG A 56 -0.28 -1.49 -9.45
N GLU A 57 -1.50 -1.67 -8.97
CA GLU A 57 -1.86 -2.76 -8.06
C GLU A 57 -1.56 -4.12 -8.67
N GLY A 58 -2.01 -4.41 -9.89
CA GLY A 58 -1.72 -5.70 -10.52
C GLY A 58 -0.21 -5.96 -10.75
N ARG A 59 0.63 -4.92 -10.84
CA ARG A 59 2.09 -5.07 -10.91
C ARG A 59 2.74 -5.25 -9.54
N GLU A 60 2.08 -4.80 -8.48
CA GLU A 60 2.52 -4.98 -7.10
C GLU A 60 2.14 -6.38 -6.64
N GLU A 61 0.87 -6.75 -6.77
CA GLU A 61 0.34 -8.10 -6.52
C GLU A 61 1.13 -9.15 -7.31
N GLY A 62 1.27 -8.99 -8.63
CA GLY A 62 2.01 -9.97 -9.43
C GLY A 62 3.51 -10.07 -9.09
N ARG A 63 4.09 -9.04 -8.46
CA ARG A 63 5.47 -9.12 -7.93
C ARG A 63 5.53 -9.77 -6.56
N GLU A 64 4.48 -9.69 -5.77
CA GLU A 64 4.37 -10.37 -4.49
C GLU A 64 4.14 -11.86 -4.73
N GLU A 65 3.10 -12.22 -5.50
CA GLU A 65 2.80 -13.59 -5.93
C GLU A 65 4.03 -14.26 -6.56
N GLY A 66 4.69 -13.57 -7.50
CA GLY A 66 5.88 -14.12 -8.15
C GLY A 66 7.05 -14.40 -7.19
N ARG A 67 7.19 -13.62 -6.11
CA ARG A 67 8.20 -13.88 -5.08
C ARG A 67 7.81 -15.04 -4.17
N GLU A 68 6.52 -15.16 -3.86
CA GLU A 68 6.02 -16.31 -3.08
C GLU A 68 6.18 -17.61 -3.87
N GLU A 69 5.77 -17.63 -5.14
CA GLU A 69 5.96 -18.80 -6.02
C GLU A 69 7.44 -19.16 -6.20
N GLU A 70 8.32 -18.18 -6.41
CA GLU A 70 9.76 -18.43 -6.52
C GLU A 70 10.32 -19.01 -5.23
N ARG A 71 9.89 -18.48 -4.09
CA ARG A 71 10.30 -18.94 -2.76
C ARG A 71 9.88 -20.38 -2.52
N GLU A 72 8.65 -20.76 -2.85
CA GLU A 72 8.18 -22.15 -2.76
C GLU A 72 8.99 -23.10 -3.65
N ARG A 73 9.16 -22.73 -4.93
CA ARG A 73 9.97 -23.51 -5.89
C ARG A 73 11.40 -23.68 -5.39
N LEU A 74 11.99 -22.64 -4.81
CA LEU A 74 13.35 -22.68 -4.28
C LEU A 74 13.43 -23.64 -3.08
N VAL A 75 12.47 -23.58 -2.15
CA VAL A 75 12.42 -24.48 -0.98
C VAL A 75 12.28 -25.94 -1.44
N SER A 76 11.34 -26.24 -2.33
CA SER A 76 11.12 -27.60 -2.85
C SER A 76 12.36 -28.12 -3.60
N ALA A 77 12.98 -27.29 -4.45
CA ALA A 77 14.19 -27.65 -5.17
C ALA A 77 15.39 -27.91 -4.25
N LEU A 78 15.61 -27.08 -3.22
CA LEU A 78 16.72 -27.27 -2.28
C LEU A 78 16.52 -28.52 -1.42
N HIS A 79 15.29 -28.74 -0.94
CA HIS A 79 14.95 -29.92 -0.16
C HIS A 79 15.08 -31.21 -0.99
N GLY A 80 14.59 -31.20 -2.23
CA GLY A 80 14.73 -32.32 -3.17
C GLY A 80 16.18 -32.65 -3.53
N ASN A 81 17.08 -31.66 -3.48
CA ASN A 81 18.52 -31.85 -3.63
C ASN A 81 19.23 -32.33 -2.35
N GLY A 82 18.49 -32.59 -1.27
CA GLY A 82 19.03 -33.10 -0.01
C GLY A 82 19.73 -32.06 0.85
N ILE A 83 19.49 -30.77 0.61
CA ILE A 83 20.00 -29.70 1.48
C ILE A 83 19.30 -29.76 2.83
N ALA A 84 20.06 -29.65 3.92
CA ALA A 84 19.53 -29.67 5.27
C ALA A 84 18.53 -28.52 5.50
N MET A 85 17.40 -28.83 6.15
CA MET A 85 16.30 -27.88 6.38
C MET A 85 16.76 -26.61 7.11
N GLU A 86 17.68 -26.75 8.07
CA GLU A 86 18.32 -25.64 8.79
C GLU A 86 19.05 -24.67 7.84
N VAL A 87 19.69 -25.19 6.78
CA VAL A 87 20.39 -24.38 5.78
C VAL A 87 19.40 -23.68 4.84
N ILE A 88 18.32 -24.36 4.46
CA ILE A 88 17.24 -23.78 3.65
C ILE A 88 16.57 -22.63 4.42
N ALA A 89 16.26 -22.84 5.69
CA ALA A 89 15.70 -21.84 6.60
C ALA A 89 16.52 -20.55 6.61
N VAL A 90 17.83 -20.65 6.81
CA VAL A 90 18.73 -19.48 6.80
C VAL A 90 18.82 -18.83 5.42
N SER A 91 18.86 -19.63 4.35
CA SER A 91 19.07 -19.12 2.98
C SER A 91 17.85 -18.38 2.43
N VAL A 92 16.65 -18.88 2.74
CA VAL A 92 15.37 -18.33 2.25
C VAL A 92 14.79 -17.32 3.24
N GLY A 93 15.27 -17.32 4.49
CA GLY A 93 14.80 -16.41 5.54
C GLY A 93 13.53 -16.88 6.22
N LEU A 94 13.33 -18.19 6.33
CA LEU A 94 12.13 -18.83 6.88
C LEU A 94 12.43 -19.66 8.10
N SER A 95 11.43 -19.87 8.93
CA SER A 95 11.44 -20.91 9.94
C SER A 95 11.30 -22.29 9.30
N GLU A 96 11.84 -23.31 9.98
CA GLU A 96 11.63 -24.69 9.55
C GLU A 96 10.15 -25.10 9.58
N GLN A 97 9.32 -24.46 10.41
CA GLN A 97 7.88 -24.73 10.45
C GLN A 97 7.19 -24.25 9.18
N GLU A 98 7.51 -23.04 8.72
CA GLU A 98 7.01 -22.51 7.43
C GLU A 98 7.48 -23.38 6.27
N ILE A 99 8.75 -23.82 6.28
CA ILE A 99 9.27 -24.74 5.26
C ILE A 99 8.52 -26.06 5.24
N ARG A 100 8.22 -26.66 6.41
CA ARG A 100 7.42 -27.90 6.47
C ARG A 100 6.02 -27.70 5.90
N GLN A 101 5.36 -26.60 6.25
CA GLN A 101 4.04 -26.28 5.70
C GLN A 101 4.08 -26.17 4.18
N LEU A 102 5.05 -25.44 3.62
CA LEU A 102 5.22 -25.33 2.16
C LEU A 102 5.49 -26.67 1.47
N LEU A 103 6.18 -27.61 2.13
CA LEU A 103 6.45 -28.94 1.60
C LEU A 103 5.28 -29.92 1.79
N ASP A 104 4.41 -29.67 2.76
CA ASP A 104 3.23 -30.50 3.06
C ASP A 104 2.00 -30.10 2.21
N GLU A 105 2.02 -28.89 1.60
CA GLU A 105 0.95 -28.36 0.74
C GLU A 105 1.04 -28.83 -0.74
N GLU A 106 2.06 -29.63 -1.10
CA GLU A 106 2.29 -30.22 -2.44
C GLU A 106 1.77 -31.68 -2.56
#